data_AF-A0AAW0ZGG3-F1
#
_entry.id   AF-A0AAW0ZGG3-F1
#
_cell.length_a   1.000
_cell.length_b   1.000
_cell.length_c   1.000
_cell.angle_alpha   90.00
_cell.angle_beta   90.00
_cell.angle_gamma   90.00
#
_symmetry.space_group_name_H-M   'P 1'
#
loop_
_entity.id
_entity.type
_entity.pdbx_description
1 polymer ?
#
loop_
_entity_poly.entity_id
_entity_poly.type
_entity_poly.pdbx_seq_one_letter_code
_entity_poly.pdbx_strand_id
1 'polypeptide(L)'
;MDRTPVLIIQANVNHSAMAQDLLLHTMAEGGYELAVVSEPYRIPKHPNWVGNQSGSVSIIKSSHTNSTTLRVLAQGRGFVLAANSGSQAFTPLRAGHTPLLRKC
;
A
#
# COMPACT_ATOMS: atom_id res chain seq x y z
N MET A 1 7.38 -14.44 -21.70
CA MET A 1 6.49 -14.49 -20.52
C MET A 1 6.07 -13.06 -20.23
N ASP A 2 4.89 -12.67 -20.71
CA ASP A 2 4.35 -11.34 -20.46
C ASP A 2 4.03 -11.23 -18.96
N ARG A 3 4.75 -10.38 -18.25
CA ARG A 3 4.44 -10.10 -16.84
C ARG A 3 3.29 -9.12 -16.87
N THR A 4 2.09 -9.58 -16.51
CA THR A 4 0.96 -8.68 -16.26
C THR A 4 1.43 -7.53 -15.37
N PRO A 5 1.25 -6.27 -15.78
CA PRO A 5 1.77 -5.14 -15.05
C PRO A 5 1.06 -5.06 -13.70
N VAL A 6 1.84 -4.97 -12.62
CA VAL A 6 1.29 -4.76 -11.28
C VAL A 6 0.68 -3.38 -11.20
N LEU A 7 -0.63 -3.32 -11.01
CA LEU A 7 -1.36 -2.07 -10.84
C LEU A 7 -1.30 -1.63 -9.38
N ILE A 8 -0.77 -0.42 -9.17
CA ILE A 8 -0.60 0.19 -7.85
C ILE A 8 -1.33 1.53 -7.84
N ILE A 9 -2.10 1.78 -6.79
CA ILE A 9 -2.72 3.09 -6.54
C ILE A 9 -2.07 3.78 -5.35
N GLN A 10 -1.84 5.09 -5.45
CA GLN A 10 -1.39 5.91 -4.33
C GLN A 10 -2.44 6.96 -4.01
N ALA A 11 -2.79 7.09 -2.74
CA ALA A 11 -3.76 8.08 -2.29
C ALA A 11 -3.33 8.67 -0.94
N ASN A 12 -3.54 9.98 -0.77
CA ASN A 12 -3.68 10.55 0.57
C ASN A 12 -5.18 10.58 0.89
N VAL A 13 -5.60 9.87 1.94
CA VAL A 13 -7.01 9.82 2.34
C VAL A 13 -7.33 10.80 3.48
N ASN A 14 -6.33 11.56 3.97
CA ASN A 14 -6.44 12.66 4.92
C ASN A 14 -7.34 12.33 6.13
N HIS A 15 -7.14 11.16 6.72
CA HIS A 15 -7.89 10.61 7.86
C HIS A 15 -9.42 10.54 7.63
N SER A 16 -9.87 10.46 6.38
CA SER A 16 -11.29 10.35 6.02
C SER A 16 -11.70 8.88 5.85
N ALA A 17 -12.67 8.45 6.64
CA ALA A 17 -13.25 7.10 6.54
C ALA A 17 -13.83 6.85 5.14
N MET A 18 -14.57 7.82 4.60
CA MET A 18 -15.18 7.71 3.26
C MET A 18 -14.14 7.63 2.15
N ALA A 19 -13.06 8.41 2.24
CA ALA A 19 -11.99 8.35 1.23
C ALA A 19 -11.25 7.01 1.28
N GLN A 20 -11.06 6.45 2.49
CA GLN A 20 -10.49 5.12 2.67
C GLN A 20 -11.41 4.02 2.12
N ASP A 21 -12.73 4.10 2.35
CA ASP A 21 -13.69 3.12 1.80
C ASP A 21 -13.77 3.21 0.27
N LEU A 22 -13.80 4.42 -0.29
CA LEU A 22 -13.78 4.63 -1.74
C LEU A 22 -12.51 4.08 -2.37
N LEU A 23 -11.36 4.26 -1.71
CA LEU A 23 -10.10 3.65 -2.16
C LEU A 23 -10.19 2.12 -2.19
N LEU A 24 -10.70 1.50 -1.14
CA LEU A 24 -10.85 0.03 -1.07
C LEU A 24 -11.80 -0.48 -2.15
N HIS A 25 -12.91 0.22 -2.38
CA HIS A 25 -13.83 -0.10 -3.48
C HIS A 25 -13.15 0.04 -4.85
N THR A 26 -12.41 1.13 -5.06
CA THR A 26 -11.64 1.37 -6.30
C THR A 26 -10.60 0.28 -6.53
N MET A 27 -9.93 -0.19 -5.48
CA MET A 27 -9.00 -1.32 -5.56
C MET A 27 -9.69 -2.63 -5.98
N ALA A 28 -10.87 -2.89 -5.43
CA ALA A 28 -11.64 -4.10 -5.71
C ALA A 28 -12.13 -4.13 -7.16
N GLU A 29 -12.66 -3.01 -7.66
CA GLU A 29 -13.22 -2.90 -9.02
C GLU A 29 -12.14 -2.72 -10.09
N GLY A 30 -11.08 -1.96 -9.77
CA GLY A 30 -10.08 -1.53 -10.75
C GLY A 30 -8.93 -2.51 -11.00
N GLY A 31 -8.94 -3.68 -10.35
CA GLY A 31 -7.88 -4.69 -10.50
C GLY A 31 -6.52 -4.25 -9.91
N TYR A 32 -6.52 -3.30 -8.97
CA TYR A 32 -5.29 -2.88 -8.30
C TYR A 32 -4.82 -3.94 -7.31
N GLU A 33 -3.54 -4.29 -7.38
CA GLU A 33 -2.96 -5.32 -6.51
C GLU A 33 -2.51 -4.73 -5.18
N LEU A 34 -2.06 -3.46 -5.20
CA LEU A 34 -1.51 -2.76 -4.05
C LEU A 34 -2.04 -1.32 -3.99
N ALA A 35 -2.26 -0.83 -2.76
CA ALA A 35 -2.41 0.59 -2.50
C ALA A 35 -1.38 1.10 -1.50
N VAL A 36 -0.88 2.29 -1.78
CA VAL A 36 -0.07 3.11 -0.89
C VAL A 36 -0.94 4.23 -0.36
N VAL A 37 -1.12 4.28 0.96
CA VAL A 37 -2.04 5.22 1.60
C VAL A 37 -1.30 6.08 2.60
N SER A 38 -1.36 7.39 2.38
CA SER A 38 -0.94 8.39 3.37
C SER A 38 -2.15 8.82 4.20
N GLU A 39 -1.91 9.02 5.49
CA GLU A 39 -2.90 9.46 6.48
C GLU A 39 -4.18 8.60 6.48
N PRO A 40 -4.07 7.27 6.65
CA PRO A 40 -5.25 6.40 6.71
C PRO A 40 -6.14 6.77 7.91
N TYR A 41 -7.45 6.67 7.74
CA TYR A 41 -8.42 6.81 8.84
C TYR A 41 -8.22 5.72 9.89
N ARG A 42 -7.95 4.48 9.44
CA ARG A 42 -7.69 3.35 10.33
C ARG A 42 -6.88 2.26 9.64
N ILE A 43 -5.93 1.66 10.38
CA ILE A 43 -5.18 0.49 9.93
C ILE A 43 -5.64 -0.73 10.76
N PRO A 44 -6.40 -1.68 10.19
CA PRO A 44 -6.79 -2.90 10.88
C PRO A 44 -5.61 -3.87 11.06
N LYS A 45 -5.64 -4.69 12.12
CA LYS A 45 -4.70 -5.81 12.31
C LYS A 45 -5.09 -6.97 11.38
N HIS A 46 -4.74 -6.86 10.10
CA HIS A 46 -5.09 -7.83 9.06
C HIS A 46 -3.87 -8.13 8.17
N PRO A 47 -3.66 -9.37 7.68
CA PRO A 47 -2.47 -9.74 6.88
C PRO A 47 -2.32 -8.97 5.56
N ASN A 48 -3.42 -8.39 5.04
CA ASN A 48 -3.40 -7.55 3.85
C ASN A 48 -3.10 -6.07 4.13
N TRP A 49 -2.89 -5.70 5.40
CA TRP A 49 -2.62 -4.34 5.82
C TRP A 49 -1.28 -4.26 6.53
N VAL A 50 -0.45 -3.33 6.09
CA VAL A 50 0.82 -3.01 6.74
C VAL A 50 0.84 -1.53 7.02
N GLY A 51 0.89 -1.15 8.30
CA GLY A 51 1.07 0.23 8.73
C GLY A 51 2.51 0.53 9.14
N ASN A 52 2.87 1.80 9.16
CA ASN A 52 4.06 2.24 9.90
C ASN A 52 3.77 2.30 11.41
N GLN A 53 4.83 2.48 12.21
CA GLN A 53 4.72 2.58 13.67
C GLN A 53 3.86 3.75 14.17
N SER A 54 3.65 4.78 13.33
CA SER A 54 2.91 5.99 13.68
C SER A 54 1.45 5.97 13.21
N GLY A 55 1.03 4.95 12.46
CA GLY A 55 -0.27 4.91 11.80
C GLY A 55 -0.48 5.90 10.65
N SER A 56 0.54 6.65 10.24
CA SER A 56 0.42 7.73 9.24
C SER A 56 0.59 7.26 7.79
N VAL A 57 1.08 6.04 7.57
CA VAL A 57 1.22 5.44 6.24
C VAL A 57 0.82 3.98 6.33
N SER A 58 0.11 3.49 5.31
CA SER A 58 -0.15 2.07 5.15
C SER A 58 -0.01 1.57 3.72
N ILE A 59 0.37 0.31 3.57
CA ILE A 59 0.30 -0.45 2.34
C ILE A 59 -0.85 -1.45 2.48
N ILE A 60 -1.72 -1.50 1.49
CA ILE A 60 -2.88 -2.41 1.41
C ILE A 60 -2.65 -3.35 0.24
N LYS A 61 -2.85 -4.65 0.44
CA LYS A 61 -2.91 -5.65 -0.63
C LYS A 61 -4.36 -6.00 -0.95
N SER A 62 -4.67 -6.11 -2.24
CA SER A 62 -5.97 -6.61 -2.67
C SER A 62 -6.12 -8.11 -2.36
N SER A 63 -7.29 -8.48 -1.84
CA SER A 63 -7.63 -9.87 -1.54
C SER A 63 -7.78 -10.74 -2.80
N HIS A 64 -7.96 -10.14 -3.97
CA HIS A 64 -8.06 -10.86 -5.25
C HIS A 64 -6.69 -11.36 -5.77
N THR A 65 -5.59 -10.95 -5.14
CA THR A 65 -4.26 -11.38 -5.56
C THR A 65 -3.94 -12.75 -4.95
N ASN A 66 -3.68 -13.74 -5.81
CA ASN A 66 -3.13 -15.05 -5.40
C ASN A 66 -1.69 -14.98 -4.86
N SER A 67 -1.17 -13.76 -4.71
CA SER A 67 0.22 -13.50 -4.34
C SER A 67 0.40 -13.56 -2.83
N THR A 68 1.57 -14.03 -2.41
CA THR A 68 1.95 -14.32 -1.02
C THR A 68 1.73 -13.11 -0.09
N THR A 69 1.68 -13.38 1.22
CA THR A 69 1.60 -12.40 2.31
C THR A 69 2.48 -11.17 2.10
N LEU A 70 1.93 -9.97 2.34
CA LEU A 70 2.72 -8.74 2.40
C LEU A 70 3.77 -8.87 3.51
N ARG A 71 5.05 -8.89 3.14
CA ARG A 71 6.15 -8.93 4.11
C ARG A 71 6.69 -7.54 4.33
N VAL A 72 6.62 -7.06 5.55
CA VAL A 72 7.28 -5.81 5.95
C VAL A 72 8.79 -6.02 5.87
N LEU A 73 9.47 -5.22 5.07
CA LEU A 73 10.94 -5.23 4.96
C LEU A 73 11.56 -4.17 5.87
N ALA A 74 10.93 -3.00 5.98
CA ALA A 74 11.34 -1.93 6.88
C ALA A 74 10.15 -1.02 7.20
N GLN A 75 10.14 -0.40 8.37
CA GLN A 75 9.15 0.60 8.76
C GLN A 75 9.76 1.57 9.77
N GLY A 76 9.32 2.83 9.72
CA GLY A 76 9.77 3.86 10.66
C GLY A 76 8.77 5.02 10.72
N ARG A 77 9.15 6.12 11.41
CA ARG A 77 8.30 7.31 11.45
C ARG A 77 8.15 7.88 10.05
N GLY A 78 6.95 7.74 9.49
CA GLY A 78 6.63 8.24 8.15
C GLY A 78 7.11 7.37 7.00
N PHE A 79 7.43 6.08 7.19
CA PHE A 79 7.59 5.20 6.02
C PHE A 79 7.25 3.74 6.28
N VAL A 80 6.84 3.05 5.21
CA VAL A 80 6.73 1.58 5.15
C VAL A 80 7.39 1.11 3.85
N LEU A 81 8.19 0.05 3.98
CA LEU A 81 8.68 -0.77 2.89
C LEU A 81 8.11 -2.17 3.06
N ALA A 82 7.39 -2.65 2.05
CA ALA A 82 6.87 -4.01 2.01
C ALA A 82 7.19 -4.70 0.69
N ALA A 83 7.35 -6.02 0.75
CA ALA A 83 7.52 -6.88 -0.40
C ALA A 83 6.37 -7.85 -0.52
N ASN A 84 6.01 -8.12 -1.78
CA ASN A 84 5.20 -9.24 -2.21
C ASN A 84 6.08 -10.15 -3.11
N SER A 85 5.69 -11.41 -3.35
CA SER A 85 6.42 -12.36 -4.19
C SER A 85 6.68 -11.79 -5.60
N GLY A 86 7.81 -11.08 -5.76
CA GLY A 86 8.27 -10.44 -7.01
C GLY A 86 8.13 -8.91 -7.10
N SER A 87 7.68 -8.18 -6.07
CA SER A 87 7.56 -6.72 -6.12
C SER A 87 7.77 -6.05 -4.75
N GLN A 88 8.50 -4.93 -4.71
CA GLN A 88 8.73 -4.12 -3.50
C GLN A 88 8.07 -2.75 -3.67
N ALA A 89 7.31 -2.31 -2.66
CA ALA A 89 6.69 -0.98 -2.61
C ALA A 89 7.26 -0.18 -1.44
N PHE A 90 7.71 1.05 -1.72
CA PHE A 90 8.32 1.99 -0.77
C PHE A 90 7.53 3.29 -0.69
N THR A 91 7.30 3.80 0.52
CA THR A 91 6.40 4.93 0.76
C THR A 91 7.01 5.92 1.77
N PRO A 92 7.60 7.05 1.34
CA PRO A 92 8.06 8.10 2.25
C PRO A 92 6.96 9.14 2.52
N LEU A 93 6.75 9.53 3.78
CA LEU A 93 5.79 10.56 4.24
C LEU A 93 6.38 11.99 4.12
N ARG A 94 7.55 12.19 3.50
CA ARG A 94 8.10 13.54 3.33
C ARG A 94 7.54 14.16 2.05
N ALA A 95 6.64 15.14 2.22
CA ALA A 95 6.11 15.98 1.15
C ALA A 95 7.25 16.43 0.21
N GLY A 96 7.22 15.94 -1.04
CA GLY A 96 8.18 16.32 -2.08
C GLY A 96 9.09 15.21 -2.62
N HIS A 97 9.07 13.99 -2.06
CA HIS A 97 9.83 12.88 -2.63
C HIS A 97 8.91 11.84 -3.28
N THR A 98 9.01 11.72 -4.60
CA THR A 98 8.37 10.69 -5.42
C THR A 98 8.66 9.30 -4.85
N PRO A 99 7.67 8.42 -4.70
CA PRO A 99 7.88 7.05 -4.27
C PRO A 99 8.80 6.35 -5.27
N LEU A 100 9.94 5.84 -4.79
CA LEU A 100 10.88 5.09 -5.61
C LEU A 100 10.51 3.60 -5.57
N LEU A 101 9.82 3.14 -6.62
CA LEU A 101 9.60 1.72 -6.88
C LEU A 101 10.90 1.11 -7.43
N ARG A 102 11.53 0.20 -6.69
CA ARG A 102 12.62 -0.64 -7.24
C ARG A 102 12.08 -2.03 -7.52
N LYS A 103 12.06 -2.42 -8.80
CA LYS A 103 11.97 -3.83 -9.20
C LYS A 103 13.35 -4.45 -9.00
N CYS A 104 13.41 -5.57 -8.28
CA CYS A 104 14.55 -6.50 -8.34
C CYS A 104 14.28 -7.54 -9.42
#